data_AF-A0A3A6P768-F1
#
_entry.id   AF-A0A3A6P768-F1
#
_cell.length_a   1.000
_cell.length_b   1.000
_cell.length_c   1.000
_cell.angle_alpha   90.00
_cell.angle_beta   90.00
_cell.angle_gamma   90.00
#
_symmetry.space_group_name_H-M   'P 1'
#
loop_
_entity.id
_entity.type
_entity.pdbx_description
1 polymer ?
#
loop_
_entity_poly.entity_id
_entity_poly.type
_entity_poly.pdbx_seq_one_letter_code
_entity_poly.pdbx_strand_id
1 'polypeptide(L)'
;MGRMTEDMTRLRDEIIAGRGKRADFLAGVKDAVANLREVTVEMRADFSKARENMAADMKVTLEDAVEKIKDRVAELKEQSADMRQALRQTHGEMARDQRTERNAFITDLAGTVTTMLDGFLDARTSMSAEIQTELGAFCDGLKSDAAALQKETDDLLAAIRKAQARAARSSRKERLSFLADQVAFVNQFMDQVADMMDGLRRGQKKTAAEDRGSRQRFVSGLRTEVTDQQARFAQDRRRRAQEIMDQLRPFEEDIKLYVKELKAAVGIMRREFSDDLEGAKASWQGRKATAPLAKPPRPELEKEKPAQAEKKFQTGEPGALHLDQLTVIKGIGPRLQSKLYLAGIDTYAKLAKSDPAKLREILDQAARNANVENWIKQAKKLI
;
A
#
# COMPACT_ATOMS: atom_id res chain seq x y z
N MET A 1 -220.02 -27.03 26.50
CA MET A 1 -218.96 -26.01 26.57
C MET A 1 -217.89 -26.26 27.64
N GLY A 2 -218.13 -27.05 28.70
CA GLY A 2 -217.21 -27.21 29.86
C GLY A 2 -215.71 -27.37 29.54
N ARG A 3 -215.30 -28.47 28.87
CA ARG A 3 -213.88 -28.82 28.66
C ARG A 3 -212.98 -27.67 28.21
N MET A 4 -213.42 -26.85 27.25
CA MET A 4 -212.59 -25.80 26.67
C MET A 4 -212.18 -24.73 27.70
N THR A 5 -213.01 -24.49 28.73
CA THR A 5 -212.68 -23.57 29.83
C THR A 5 -211.64 -24.18 30.78
N GLU A 6 -211.73 -25.49 31.04
CA GLU A 6 -210.77 -26.24 31.86
C GLU A 6 -209.41 -26.31 31.14
N ASP A 7 -209.40 -26.67 29.85
CA ASP A 7 -208.20 -26.73 29.01
C ASP A 7 -207.52 -25.35 28.89
N MET A 8 -208.28 -24.26 28.72
CA MET A 8 -207.72 -22.89 28.68
C MET A 8 -207.20 -22.42 30.05
N THR A 9 -207.81 -22.84 31.15
CA THR A 9 -207.33 -22.51 32.51
C THR A 9 -206.05 -23.29 32.80
N ARG A 10 -206.03 -24.59 32.49
CA ARG A 10 -204.84 -25.43 32.57
C ARG A 10 -203.70 -24.88 31.71
N LEU A 11 -203.97 -24.47 30.47
CA LEU A 11 -202.97 -23.88 29.58
C LEU A 11 -202.44 -22.55 30.14
N ARG A 12 -203.30 -21.72 30.73
CA ARG A 12 -202.88 -20.49 31.44
C ARG A 12 -201.93 -20.82 32.59
N ASP A 13 -202.25 -21.82 33.41
CA ASP A 13 -201.45 -22.18 34.58
C ASP A 13 -200.15 -22.88 34.19
N GLU A 14 -200.14 -23.71 33.14
CA GLU A 14 -198.92 -24.25 32.52
C GLU A 14 -198.03 -23.14 31.92
N ILE A 15 -198.62 -22.09 31.32
CA ILE A 15 -197.89 -20.91 30.85
C ILE A 15 -197.34 -20.07 32.02
N ILE A 16 -198.09 -19.92 33.12
CA ILE A 16 -197.62 -19.20 34.32
C ILE A 16 -196.48 -19.99 34.99
N ALA A 17 -196.62 -21.30 35.18
CA ALA A 17 -195.57 -22.16 35.70
C ALA A 17 -194.34 -22.20 34.77
N GLY A 18 -194.54 -22.19 33.44
CA GLY A 18 -193.46 -22.07 32.47
C GLY A 18 -192.74 -20.72 32.50
N ARG A 19 -193.46 -19.63 32.78
CA ARG A 19 -192.87 -18.30 33.03
C ARG A 19 -192.10 -18.25 34.34
N GLY A 20 -192.61 -18.87 35.40
CA GLY A 20 -191.92 -19.05 36.69
C GLY A 20 -190.60 -19.79 36.50
N LYS A 21 -190.65 -21.02 36.00
CA LYS A 21 -189.45 -21.84 35.69
C LYS A 21 -188.44 -21.13 34.80
N ARG A 22 -188.89 -20.30 33.85
CA ARG A 22 -188.01 -19.46 33.02
C ARG A 22 -187.39 -18.31 33.82
N ALA A 23 -188.13 -17.66 34.71
CA ALA A 23 -187.59 -16.63 35.60
C ALA A 23 -186.56 -17.22 36.58
N ASP A 24 -186.86 -18.38 37.16
CA ASP A 24 -185.95 -19.12 38.06
C ASP A 24 -184.65 -19.51 37.32
N PHE A 25 -184.78 -20.03 36.09
CA PHE A 25 -183.62 -20.34 35.23
C PHE A 25 -182.81 -19.09 34.88
N LEU A 26 -183.47 -17.97 34.54
CA LEU A 26 -182.78 -16.72 34.21
C LEU A 26 -182.10 -16.09 35.45
N ALA A 27 -182.66 -16.27 36.65
CA ALA A 27 -182.01 -15.92 37.91
C ALA A 27 -180.77 -16.80 38.14
N GLY A 28 -180.91 -18.12 38.09
CA GLY A 28 -179.78 -19.05 38.25
C GLY A 28 -178.66 -18.85 37.21
N VAL A 29 -178.99 -18.51 35.96
CA VAL A 29 -178.00 -18.13 34.94
C VAL A 29 -177.34 -16.78 35.25
N LYS A 30 -178.10 -15.79 35.71
CA LYS A 30 -177.57 -14.47 36.12
C LYS A 30 -176.60 -14.62 37.29
N ASP A 31 -176.95 -15.43 38.28
CA ASP A 31 -176.16 -15.65 39.49
C ASP A 31 -174.92 -16.49 39.17
N ALA A 32 -175.03 -17.52 38.32
CA ALA A 32 -173.87 -18.24 37.79
C ALA A 32 -172.92 -17.31 36.99
N VAL A 33 -173.45 -16.37 36.21
CA VAL A 33 -172.65 -15.36 35.50
C VAL A 33 -172.04 -14.32 36.46
N ALA A 34 -172.68 -14.02 37.59
CA ALA A 34 -172.11 -13.17 38.64
C ALA A 34 -170.92 -13.88 39.31
N ASN A 35 -171.13 -15.11 39.78
CA ASN A 35 -170.09 -15.94 40.41
C ASN A 35 -168.89 -16.17 39.46
N LEU A 36 -169.14 -16.45 38.19
CA LEU A 36 -168.07 -16.60 37.19
C LEU A 36 -167.28 -15.29 36.98
N ARG A 37 -167.93 -14.11 37.05
CA ARG A 37 -167.24 -12.82 36.97
C ARG A 37 -166.39 -12.56 38.22
N GLU A 38 -166.92 -12.87 39.40
CA GLU A 38 -166.21 -12.74 40.68
C GLU A 38 -164.94 -13.61 40.69
N VAL A 39 -165.08 -14.92 40.41
CA VAL A 39 -163.94 -15.85 40.27
C VAL A 39 -162.95 -15.41 39.19
N THR A 40 -163.41 -14.82 38.07
CA THR A 40 -162.51 -14.28 37.04
C THR A 40 -161.74 -13.05 37.52
N VAL A 41 -162.33 -12.22 38.38
CA VAL A 41 -161.66 -11.05 38.99
C VAL A 41 -160.66 -11.50 40.05
N GLU A 42 -161.02 -12.45 40.91
CA GLU A 42 -160.10 -13.06 41.89
C GLU A 42 -158.91 -13.72 41.20
N MET A 43 -159.15 -14.61 40.24
CA MET A 43 -158.10 -15.28 39.47
C MET A 43 -157.17 -14.28 38.76
N ARG A 44 -157.70 -13.16 38.27
CA ARG A 44 -156.89 -12.08 37.66
C ARG A 44 -156.07 -11.31 38.71
N ALA A 45 -156.60 -11.09 39.90
CA ALA A 45 -155.86 -10.46 41.01
C ALA A 45 -154.72 -11.37 41.49
N ASP A 46 -154.98 -12.67 41.64
CA ASP A 46 -153.96 -13.66 42.00
C ASP A 46 -152.88 -13.79 40.93
N PHE A 47 -153.23 -13.78 39.63
CA PHE A 47 -152.23 -13.72 38.57
C PHE A 47 -151.38 -12.43 38.58
N SER A 48 -151.96 -11.27 38.93
CA SER A 48 -151.19 -10.03 39.09
C SER A 48 -150.20 -10.16 40.25
N LYS A 49 -150.69 -10.59 41.42
CA LYS A 49 -149.91 -10.78 42.65
C LYS A 49 -148.81 -11.83 42.47
N ALA A 50 -149.09 -12.95 41.79
CA ALA A 50 -148.10 -13.95 41.46
C ALA A 50 -147.00 -13.40 40.54
N ARG A 51 -147.37 -12.58 39.54
CA ARG A 51 -146.42 -11.90 38.65
C ARG A 51 -145.60 -10.83 39.37
N GLU A 52 -146.18 -10.08 40.28
CA GLU A 52 -145.51 -9.09 41.13
C GLU A 52 -144.50 -9.76 42.06
N ASN A 53 -144.90 -10.85 42.74
CA ASN A 53 -144.00 -11.67 43.56
C ASN A 53 -142.85 -12.25 42.74
N MET A 54 -143.14 -12.83 41.56
CA MET A 54 -142.12 -13.39 40.67
C MET A 54 -141.16 -12.32 40.13
N ALA A 55 -141.64 -11.11 39.86
CA ALA A 55 -140.80 -9.99 39.46
C ALA A 55 -139.89 -9.49 40.61
N ALA A 56 -140.39 -9.50 41.85
CA ALA A 56 -139.60 -9.17 43.03
C ALA A 56 -138.51 -10.23 43.33
N ASP A 57 -138.87 -11.51 43.27
CA ASP A 57 -137.96 -12.65 43.47
C ASP A 57 -136.86 -12.69 42.39
N MET A 58 -137.24 -12.53 41.12
CA MET A 58 -136.31 -12.38 39.99
C MET A 58 -135.38 -11.17 40.16
N LYS A 59 -135.91 -10.04 40.66
CA LYS A 59 -135.10 -8.85 40.93
C LYS A 59 -134.05 -9.14 42.01
N VAL A 60 -134.45 -9.71 43.16
CA VAL A 60 -133.52 -10.05 44.26
C VAL A 60 -132.46 -11.04 43.79
N THR A 61 -132.85 -12.06 43.01
CA THR A 61 -131.93 -13.05 42.42
C THR A 61 -130.92 -12.39 41.47
N LEU A 62 -131.35 -11.42 40.67
CA LEU A 62 -130.45 -10.66 39.78
C LEU A 62 -129.53 -9.71 40.56
N GLU A 63 -130.01 -9.07 41.63
CA GLU A 63 -129.18 -8.21 42.49
C GLU A 63 -128.08 -9.01 43.21
N ASP A 64 -128.41 -10.17 43.78
CA ASP A 64 -127.45 -11.13 44.36
C ASP A 64 -126.43 -11.66 43.33
N ALA A 65 -126.89 -12.03 42.13
CA ALA A 65 -126.01 -12.47 41.05
C ALA A 65 -125.07 -11.36 40.57
N VAL A 66 -125.53 -10.11 40.51
CA VAL A 66 -124.71 -8.95 40.16
C VAL A 66 -123.66 -8.66 41.24
N GLU A 67 -123.99 -8.78 42.54
CA GLU A 67 -123.00 -8.58 43.61
C GLU A 67 -121.90 -9.64 43.55
N LYS A 68 -122.27 -10.92 43.39
CA LYS A 68 -121.30 -12.03 43.20
C LYS A 68 -120.41 -11.85 41.97
N ILE A 69 -120.90 -11.19 40.92
CA ILE A 69 -120.09 -10.81 39.75
C ILE A 69 -119.13 -9.66 40.10
N LYS A 70 -119.56 -8.63 40.85
CA LYS A 70 -118.66 -7.55 41.31
C LYS A 70 -117.51 -8.08 42.17
N ASP A 71 -117.82 -8.92 43.16
CA ASP A 71 -116.83 -9.49 44.08
C ASP A 71 -115.76 -10.26 43.30
N ARG A 72 -116.19 -11.12 42.37
CA ARG A 72 -115.29 -11.91 41.52
C ARG A 72 -114.52 -11.07 40.50
N VAL A 73 -115.07 -9.94 40.06
CA VAL A 73 -114.33 -8.95 39.25
C VAL A 73 -113.31 -8.17 40.08
N ALA A 74 -113.57 -7.91 41.36
CA ALA A 74 -112.60 -7.33 42.28
C ALA A 74 -111.45 -8.31 42.58
N GLU A 75 -111.77 -9.57 42.88
CA GLU A 75 -110.81 -10.67 43.08
C GLU A 75 -109.89 -10.84 41.86
N LEU A 76 -110.46 -10.95 40.65
CA LEU A 76 -109.68 -11.06 39.41
C LEU A 76 -108.81 -9.81 39.13
N LYS A 77 -109.23 -8.62 39.57
CA LYS A 77 -108.47 -7.38 39.43
C LYS A 77 -107.28 -7.34 40.39
N GLU A 78 -107.43 -7.86 41.60
CA GLU A 78 -106.36 -8.03 42.60
C GLU A 78 -105.35 -9.09 42.14
N GLN A 79 -105.80 -10.29 41.80
CA GLN A 79 -104.96 -11.35 41.20
C GLN A 79 -104.20 -10.87 39.95
N SER A 80 -104.84 -10.05 39.11
CA SER A 80 -104.19 -9.42 37.96
C SER A 80 -103.15 -8.36 38.35
N ALA A 81 -103.35 -7.62 39.45
CA ALA A 81 -102.35 -6.69 39.97
C ALA A 81 -101.12 -7.44 40.50
N ASP A 82 -101.34 -8.47 41.34
CA ASP A 82 -100.30 -9.29 41.93
C ASP A 82 -99.47 -10.03 40.89
N MET A 83 -100.11 -10.67 39.91
CA MET A 83 -99.41 -11.32 38.79
C MET A 83 -98.55 -10.31 38.01
N ARG A 84 -99.01 -9.07 37.81
CA ARG A 84 -98.23 -8.00 37.17
C ARG A 84 -97.17 -7.37 38.08
N GLN A 85 -97.22 -7.61 39.39
CA GLN A 85 -96.17 -7.22 40.34
C GLN A 85 -95.09 -8.30 40.39
N ALA A 86 -95.46 -9.55 40.59
CA ALA A 86 -94.56 -10.71 40.58
C ALA A 86 -93.78 -10.79 39.26
N LEU A 87 -94.45 -10.64 38.11
CA LEU A 87 -93.79 -10.60 36.80
C LEU A 87 -92.77 -9.44 36.66
N ARG A 88 -93.04 -8.29 37.29
CA ARG A 88 -92.10 -7.15 37.31
C ARG A 88 -90.93 -7.37 38.28
N GLN A 89 -91.14 -8.10 39.37
CA GLN A 89 -90.08 -8.48 40.31
C GLN A 89 -89.13 -9.48 39.66
N THR A 90 -89.63 -10.60 39.11
CA THR A 90 -88.81 -11.65 38.50
C THR A 90 -88.05 -11.18 37.26
N HIS A 91 -88.66 -10.38 36.37
CA HIS A 91 -87.93 -9.73 35.29
C HIS A 91 -86.91 -8.68 35.79
N GLY A 92 -87.21 -8.00 36.90
CA GLY A 92 -86.30 -7.05 37.53
C GLY A 92 -85.08 -7.71 38.18
N GLU A 93 -85.25 -8.89 38.75
CA GLU A 93 -84.18 -9.75 39.30
C GLU A 93 -83.34 -10.35 38.17
N MET A 94 -83.97 -11.05 37.21
CA MET A 94 -83.29 -11.58 36.02
C MET A 94 -82.47 -10.52 35.27
N ALA A 95 -82.98 -9.29 35.15
CA ALA A 95 -82.27 -8.18 34.52
C ALA A 95 -81.12 -7.57 35.37
N ARG A 96 -81.08 -7.81 36.69
CA ARG A 96 -79.92 -7.50 37.55
C ARG A 96 -78.89 -8.62 37.50
N ASP A 97 -79.33 -9.86 37.51
CA ASP A 97 -78.45 -11.04 37.51
C ASP A 97 -77.67 -11.11 36.19
N GLN A 98 -78.35 -11.02 35.05
CA GLN A 98 -77.71 -10.94 33.72
C GLN A 98 -76.75 -9.74 33.58
N ARG A 99 -77.00 -8.62 34.26
CA ARG A 99 -76.05 -7.48 34.29
C ARG A 99 -74.83 -7.80 35.13
N THR A 100 -75.02 -8.47 36.26
CA THR A 100 -73.94 -8.89 37.18
C THR A 100 -73.04 -9.92 36.51
N GLU A 101 -73.63 -10.98 35.94
CA GLU A 101 -72.92 -12.02 35.16
C GLU A 101 -72.13 -11.41 33.99
N ARG A 102 -72.77 -10.55 33.18
CA ARG A 102 -72.10 -9.92 32.04
C ARG A 102 -70.98 -8.98 32.47
N ASN A 103 -71.15 -8.24 33.55
CA ASN A 103 -70.10 -7.36 34.08
C ASN A 103 -68.93 -8.18 34.66
N ALA A 104 -69.20 -9.30 35.34
CA ALA A 104 -68.18 -10.24 35.79
C ALA A 104 -67.39 -10.82 34.60
N PHE A 105 -68.08 -11.31 33.57
CA PHE A 105 -67.45 -11.81 32.34
C PHE A 105 -66.59 -10.76 31.62
N ILE A 106 -67.07 -9.51 31.52
CA ILE A 106 -66.28 -8.40 30.94
C ILE A 106 -65.04 -8.11 31.78
N THR A 107 -65.12 -8.26 33.11
CA THR A 107 -64.00 -8.02 34.03
C THR A 107 -62.95 -9.13 33.94
N ASP A 108 -63.39 -10.39 33.87
CA ASP A 108 -62.54 -11.58 33.67
C ASP A 108 -61.84 -11.54 32.31
N LEU A 109 -62.56 -11.18 31.24
CA LEU A 109 -62.00 -10.99 29.90
C LEU A 109 -60.97 -9.83 29.87
N ALA A 110 -61.25 -8.72 30.55
CA ALA A 110 -60.31 -7.61 30.67
C ALA A 110 -59.05 -7.98 31.45
N GLY A 111 -59.19 -8.75 32.55
CA GLY A 111 -58.05 -9.30 33.30
C GLY A 111 -57.21 -10.24 32.42
N THR A 112 -57.85 -11.16 31.71
CA THR A 112 -57.21 -12.09 30.77
C THR A 112 -56.42 -11.36 29.67
N VAL A 113 -57.02 -10.33 29.06
CA VAL A 113 -56.35 -9.51 28.04
C VAL A 113 -55.19 -8.71 28.64
N THR A 114 -55.33 -8.20 29.87
CA THR A 114 -54.24 -7.48 30.57
C THR A 114 -53.06 -8.41 30.83
N THR A 115 -53.30 -9.60 31.40
CA THR A 115 -52.25 -10.62 31.63
C THR A 115 -51.56 -11.04 30.33
N MET A 116 -52.30 -11.13 29.22
CA MET A 116 -51.75 -11.44 27.91
C MET A 116 -50.86 -10.30 27.36
N LEU A 117 -51.26 -9.03 27.55
CA LEU A 117 -50.47 -7.86 27.17
C LEU A 117 -49.19 -7.74 28.00
N ASP A 118 -49.28 -7.92 29.32
CA ASP A 118 -48.13 -7.90 30.23
C ASP A 118 -47.13 -9.01 29.83
N GLY A 119 -47.62 -10.24 29.59
CA GLY A 119 -46.79 -11.35 29.11
C GLY A 119 -46.11 -11.08 27.75
N PHE A 120 -46.74 -10.33 26.84
CA PHE A 120 -46.10 -9.89 25.60
C PHE A 120 -45.03 -8.80 25.82
N LEU A 121 -45.22 -7.92 26.80
CA LEU A 121 -44.24 -6.89 27.16
C LEU A 121 -43.02 -7.51 27.85
N ASP A 122 -43.22 -8.48 28.74
CA ASP A 122 -42.14 -9.24 29.39
C ASP A 122 -41.37 -10.08 28.38
N ALA A 123 -42.05 -10.82 27.50
CA ALA A 123 -41.40 -11.57 26.42
C ALA A 123 -40.58 -10.65 25.49
N ARG A 124 -41.10 -9.46 25.17
CA ARG A 124 -40.40 -8.46 24.36
C ARG A 124 -39.18 -7.87 25.06
N THR A 125 -39.23 -7.64 26.38
CA THR A 125 -38.09 -7.10 27.12
C THR A 125 -37.00 -8.16 27.32
N SER A 126 -37.35 -9.42 27.61
CA SER A 126 -36.39 -10.54 27.64
C SER A 126 -35.69 -10.72 26.30
N MET A 127 -36.45 -10.84 25.21
CA MET A 127 -35.90 -10.98 23.85
C MET A 127 -35.00 -9.79 23.47
N SER A 128 -35.34 -8.57 23.90
CA SER A 128 -34.48 -7.39 23.66
C SER A 128 -33.19 -7.42 24.48
N ALA A 129 -33.19 -7.98 25.69
CA ALA A 129 -32.00 -8.12 26.53
C ALA A 129 -31.09 -9.26 26.04
N GLU A 130 -31.67 -10.37 25.59
CA GLU A 130 -30.98 -11.48 24.93
C GLU A 130 -30.26 -10.99 23.66
N ILE A 131 -30.98 -10.33 22.74
CA ILE A 131 -30.41 -9.77 21.50
C ILE A 131 -29.30 -8.75 21.79
N GLN A 132 -29.45 -7.89 22.80
CA GLN A 132 -28.39 -6.95 23.20
C GLN A 132 -27.16 -7.66 23.75
N THR A 133 -27.33 -8.76 24.48
CA THR A 133 -26.25 -9.57 25.03
C THR A 133 -25.49 -10.30 23.92
N GLU A 134 -26.21 -10.91 22.97
CA GLU A 134 -25.62 -11.59 21.80
C GLU A 134 -24.89 -10.61 20.88
N LEU A 135 -25.50 -9.45 20.56
CA LEU A 135 -24.85 -8.41 19.76
C LEU A 135 -23.62 -7.82 20.47
N GLY A 136 -23.66 -7.68 21.80
CA GLY A 136 -22.51 -7.26 22.60
C GLY A 136 -21.35 -8.25 22.47
N ALA A 137 -21.61 -9.53 22.74
CA ALA A 137 -20.63 -10.60 22.63
C ALA A 137 -20.05 -10.74 21.21
N PHE A 138 -20.89 -10.63 20.17
CA PHE A 138 -20.46 -10.61 18.78
C PHE A 138 -19.56 -9.41 18.45
N CYS A 139 -19.94 -8.21 18.90
CA CYS A 139 -19.12 -7.01 18.70
C CYS A 139 -17.77 -7.09 19.43
N ASP A 140 -17.72 -7.71 20.61
CA ASP A 140 -16.46 -7.91 21.35
C ASP A 140 -15.59 -9.01 20.72
N GLY A 141 -16.20 -10.05 20.15
CA GLY A 141 -15.50 -11.01 19.27
C GLY A 141 -14.83 -10.33 18.09
N LEU A 142 -15.57 -9.51 17.32
CA LEU A 142 -15.02 -8.75 16.19
C LEU A 142 -13.87 -7.80 16.59
N LYS A 143 -13.92 -7.19 17.79
CA LYS A 143 -12.81 -6.37 18.32
C LYS A 143 -11.58 -7.23 18.61
N SER A 144 -11.77 -8.43 19.17
CA SER A 144 -10.69 -9.37 19.45
C SER A 144 -10.02 -9.86 18.16
N ASP A 145 -10.81 -10.24 17.15
CA ASP A 145 -10.30 -10.69 15.85
C ASP A 145 -9.56 -9.57 15.11
N ALA A 146 -10.10 -8.35 15.13
CA ALA A 146 -9.42 -7.18 14.55
C ALA A 146 -8.08 -6.87 15.25
N ALA A 147 -8.01 -6.99 16.57
CA ALA A 147 -6.77 -6.83 17.33
C ALA A 147 -5.75 -7.95 17.04
N ALA A 148 -6.21 -9.19 16.83
CA ALA A 148 -5.37 -10.31 16.43
C ALA A 148 -4.76 -10.10 15.03
N LEU A 149 -5.59 -9.72 14.04
CA LEU A 149 -5.16 -9.41 12.68
C LEU A 149 -4.20 -8.20 12.62
N GLN A 150 -4.45 -7.17 13.44
CA GLN A 150 -3.52 -6.04 13.57
C GLN A 150 -2.15 -6.53 14.08
N LYS A 151 -2.13 -7.33 15.15
CA LYS A 151 -0.90 -7.87 15.72
C LYS A 151 -0.14 -8.74 14.70
N GLU A 152 -0.82 -9.64 14.00
CA GLU A 152 -0.20 -10.46 12.95
C GLU A 152 0.41 -9.59 11.84
N THR A 153 -0.28 -8.51 11.45
CA THR A 153 0.23 -7.53 10.47
C THR A 153 1.49 -6.83 10.98
N ASP A 154 1.53 -6.39 12.25
CA ASP A 154 2.71 -5.77 12.85
C ASP A 154 3.89 -6.74 13.00
N ASP A 155 3.63 -8.00 13.39
CA ASP A 155 4.64 -9.07 13.47
C ASP A 155 5.21 -9.42 12.07
N LEU A 156 4.36 -9.46 11.01
CA LEU A 156 4.78 -9.63 9.62
C LEU A 156 5.63 -8.43 9.14
N LEU A 157 5.23 -7.19 9.43
CA LEU A 157 6.01 -6.00 9.10
C LEU A 157 7.37 -5.98 9.83
N ALA A 158 7.41 -6.43 11.09
CA ALA A 158 8.66 -6.61 11.83
C ALA A 158 9.55 -7.70 11.21
N ALA A 159 8.97 -8.82 10.78
CA ALA A 159 9.68 -9.89 10.09
C ALA A 159 10.28 -9.42 8.75
N ILE A 160 9.52 -8.67 7.94
CA ILE A 160 9.99 -8.08 6.67
C ILE A 160 11.16 -7.12 6.92
N ARG A 161 11.04 -6.19 7.88
CA ARG A 161 12.12 -5.26 8.27
C ARG A 161 13.38 -6.03 8.71
N LYS A 162 13.21 -7.12 9.47
CA LYS A 162 14.30 -8.01 9.94
C LYS A 162 14.96 -8.79 8.79
N ALA A 163 14.20 -9.21 7.79
CA ALA A 163 14.70 -9.86 6.58
C ALA A 163 15.48 -8.87 5.69
N GLN A 164 14.95 -7.67 5.45
CA GLN A 164 15.64 -6.60 4.72
C GLN A 164 16.96 -6.22 5.40
N ALA A 165 16.97 -6.07 6.73
CA ALA A 165 18.18 -5.80 7.50
C ALA A 165 19.23 -6.93 7.42
N ARG A 166 18.80 -8.20 7.31
CA ARG A 166 19.69 -9.35 7.07
C ARG A 166 20.30 -9.30 5.65
N ALA A 167 19.48 -9.10 4.63
CA ALA A 167 19.94 -9.01 3.23
C ALA A 167 20.88 -7.81 2.99
N ALA A 168 20.61 -6.67 3.61
CA ALA A 168 21.52 -5.52 3.57
C ALA A 168 22.87 -5.81 4.24
N ARG A 169 22.89 -6.63 5.31
CA ARG A 169 24.13 -7.07 5.97
C ARG A 169 24.90 -8.11 5.15
N SER A 170 24.23 -9.07 4.51
CA SER A 170 24.90 -10.05 3.64
C SER A 170 25.50 -9.36 2.42
N SER A 171 24.73 -8.54 1.69
CA SER A 171 25.24 -7.80 0.53
C SER A 171 26.37 -6.84 0.90
N ARG A 172 26.36 -6.25 2.10
CA ARG A 172 27.50 -5.47 2.60
C ARG A 172 28.74 -6.34 2.86
N LYS A 173 28.57 -7.54 3.43
CA LYS A 173 29.67 -8.50 3.65
C LYS A 173 30.24 -9.02 2.32
N GLU A 174 29.38 -9.37 1.36
CA GLU A 174 29.75 -9.80 0.00
C GLU A 174 30.56 -8.71 -0.72
N ARG A 175 30.08 -7.45 -0.71
CA ARG A 175 30.80 -6.31 -1.29
C ARG A 175 32.15 -6.05 -0.60
N LEU A 176 32.24 -6.22 0.72
CA LEU A 176 33.50 -6.07 1.46
C LEU A 176 34.49 -7.20 1.17
N SER A 177 34.01 -8.44 0.98
CA SER A 177 34.84 -9.56 0.51
C SER A 177 35.39 -9.24 -0.87
N PHE A 178 34.51 -8.94 -1.83
CA PHE A 178 34.90 -8.62 -3.21
C PHE A 178 35.92 -7.47 -3.30
N LEU A 179 35.78 -6.43 -2.46
CA LEU A 179 36.78 -5.35 -2.38
C LEU A 179 38.12 -5.82 -1.79
N ALA A 180 38.12 -6.71 -0.80
CA ALA A 180 39.35 -7.32 -0.28
C ALA A 180 40.01 -8.24 -1.32
N ASP A 181 39.21 -9.03 -2.06
CA ASP A 181 39.65 -9.91 -3.14
C ASP A 181 40.26 -9.08 -4.30
N GLN A 182 39.65 -7.94 -4.65
CA GLN A 182 40.21 -6.98 -5.62
C GLN A 182 41.53 -6.35 -5.13
N VAL A 183 41.64 -5.97 -3.85
CA VAL A 183 42.89 -5.45 -3.29
C VAL A 183 43.99 -6.52 -3.28
N ALA A 184 43.65 -7.77 -2.95
CA ALA A 184 44.59 -8.89 -3.02
C ALA A 184 45.09 -9.14 -4.46
N PHE A 185 44.19 -9.10 -5.45
CA PHE A 185 44.55 -9.20 -6.86
C PHE A 185 45.46 -8.05 -7.32
N VAL A 186 45.15 -6.80 -6.94
CA VAL A 186 45.98 -5.64 -7.29
C VAL A 186 47.36 -5.74 -6.65
N ASN A 187 47.47 -6.18 -5.39
CA ASN A 187 48.75 -6.42 -4.74
C ASN A 187 49.55 -7.52 -5.46
N GLN A 188 48.93 -8.67 -5.77
CA GLN A 188 49.56 -9.75 -6.52
C GLN A 188 50.04 -9.30 -7.92
N PHE A 189 49.29 -8.44 -8.60
CA PHE A 189 49.70 -7.85 -9.87
C PHE A 189 50.90 -6.88 -9.70
N MET A 190 50.90 -6.08 -8.63
CA MET A 190 52.04 -5.21 -8.31
C MET A 190 53.30 -6.02 -7.98
N ASP A 191 53.17 -7.15 -7.28
CA ASP A 191 54.28 -8.08 -7.01
C ASP A 191 54.80 -8.70 -8.31
N GLN A 192 53.92 -9.16 -9.21
CA GLN A 192 54.30 -9.65 -10.55
C GLN A 192 55.02 -8.59 -11.39
N VAL A 193 54.57 -7.33 -11.33
CA VAL A 193 55.23 -6.21 -12.02
C VAL A 193 56.60 -5.91 -11.39
N ALA A 194 56.74 -6.00 -10.07
CA ALA A 194 58.02 -5.85 -9.39
C ALA A 194 59.00 -6.95 -9.79
N ASP A 195 58.56 -8.21 -9.82
CA ASP A 195 59.37 -9.36 -10.21
C ASP A 195 59.78 -9.32 -11.69
N MET A 196 58.88 -8.85 -12.57
CA MET A 196 59.18 -8.57 -13.98
C MET A 196 60.22 -7.45 -14.12
N MET A 197 60.07 -6.34 -13.37
CA MET A 197 61.02 -5.22 -13.39
C MET A 197 62.40 -5.63 -12.86
N ASP A 198 62.47 -6.44 -11.81
CA ASP A 198 63.73 -7.01 -11.33
C ASP A 198 64.28 -8.08 -12.26
N GLY A 199 63.43 -8.85 -12.95
CA GLY A 199 63.81 -9.71 -14.07
C GLY A 199 64.50 -8.92 -15.18
N LEU A 200 63.94 -7.79 -15.57
CA LEU A 200 64.47 -6.91 -16.61
C LEU A 200 65.78 -6.21 -16.15
N ARG A 201 65.87 -5.78 -14.88
CA ARG A 201 67.11 -5.30 -14.27
C ARG A 201 68.20 -6.38 -14.20
N ARG A 202 67.85 -7.62 -13.87
CA ARG A 202 68.77 -8.79 -13.90
C ARG A 202 69.26 -9.05 -15.34
N GLY A 203 68.36 -9.01 -16.32
CA GLY A 203 68.67 -9.11 -17.75
C GLY A 203 69.63 -8.02 -18.23
N GLN A 204 69.34 -6.75 -17.96
CA GLN A 204 70.21 -5.62 -18.29
C GLN A 204 71.58 -5.70 -17.60
N LYS A 205 71.65 -6.13 -16.33
CA LYS A 205 72.93 -6.36 -15.63
C LYS A 205 73.73 -7.48 -16.29
N LYS A 206 73.07 -8.55 -16.76
CA LYS A 206 73.69 -9.66 -17.47
C LYS A 206 74.23 -9.23 -18.84
N THR A 207 73.42 -8.64 -19.71
CA THR A 207 73.89 -8.16 -21.02
C THR A 207 74.98 -7.11 -20.87
N ALA A 208 74.87 -6.17 -19.92
CA ALA A 208 75.94 -5.22 -19.63
C ALA A 208 77.22 -5.86 -19.06
N ALA A 209 77.17 -7.09 -18.52
CA ALA A 209 78.35 -7.86 -18.13
C ALA A 209 78.94 -8.65 -19.31
N GLU A 210 78.09 -9.24 -20.15
CA GLU A 210 78.49 -9.94 -21.39
C GLU A 210 79.12 -8.98 -22.42
N ASP A 211 78.58 -7.77 -22.54
CA ASP A 211 79.17 -6.66 -23.29
C ASP A 211 80.55 -6.28 -22.75
N ARG A 212 80.68 -6.11 -21.43
CA ARG A 212 81.97 -5.76 -20.80
C ARG A 212 83.00 -6.87 -20.99
N GLY A 213 82.61 -8.13 -20.84
CA GLY A 213 83.48 -9.28 -21.12
C GLY A 213 83.89 -9.35 -22.59
N SER A 214 82.98 -9.08 -23.52
CA SER A 214 83.26 -9.07 -24.96
C SER A 214 84.19 -7.92 -25.36
N ARG A 215 83.95 -6.72 -24.83
CA ARG A 215 84.86 -5.56 -24.98
C ARG A 215 86.24 -5.83 -24.35
N GLN A 216 86.31 -6.48 -23.19
CA GLN A 216 87.58 -6.88 -22.57
C GLN A 216 88.35 -7.88 -23.45
N ARG A 217 87.69 -8.94 -23.98
CA ARG A 217 88.31 -9.90 -24.91
C ARG A 217 88.86 -9.19 -26.15
N PHE A 218 88.08 -8.29 -26.75
CA PHE A 218 88.50 -7.50 -27.91
C PHE A 218 89.72 -6.61 -27.60
N VAL A 219 89.70 -5.91 -26.46
CA VAL A 219 90.85 -5.09 -26.00
C VAL A 219 92.08 -5.94 -25.70
N SER A 220 91.94 -7.14 -25.14
CA SER A 220 93.08 -8.06 -24.96
C SER A 220 93.61 -8.59 -26.28
N GLY A 221 92.75 -8.91 -27.26
CA GLY A 221 93.16 -9.31 -28.61
C GLY A 221 93.94 -8.21 -29.33
N LEU A 222 93.42 -6.98 -29.30
CA LEU A 222 94.12 -5.79 -29.80
C LEU A 222 95.47 -5.57 -29.12
N ARG A 223 95.56 -5.80 -27.80
CA ARG A 223 96.84 -5.68 -27.08
C ARG A 223 97.86 -6.71 -27.55
N THR A 224 97.44 -7.96 -27.74
CA THR A 224 98.30 -9.03 -28.27
C THR A 224 98.76 -8.71 -29.69
N GLU A 225 97.84 -8.31 -30.57
CA GLU A 225 98.12 -7.90 -31.96
C GLU A 225 99.17 -6.76 -32.01
N VAL A 226 99.02 -5.73 -31.17
CA VAL A 226 99.98 -4.62 -31.08
C VAL A 226 101.34 -5.09 -30.56
N THR A 227 101.40 -5.99 -29.57
CA THR A 227 102.70 -6.55 -29.12
C THR A 227 103.37 -7.42 -30.20
N ASP A 228 102.59 -8.16 -30.99
CA ASP A 228 103.09 -8.95 -32.12
C ASP A 228 103.67 -8.05 -33.22
N GLN A 229 102.98 -6.96 -33.56
CA GLN A 229 103.48 -5.96 -34.50
C GLN A 229 104.76 -5.29 -34.00
N GLN A 230 104.85 -4.95 -32.70
CA GLN A 230 106.08 -4.42 -32.09
C GLN A 230 107.24 -5.43 -32.13
N ALA A 231 106.98 -6.72 -31.88
CA ALA A 231 107.97 -7.78 -32.01
C ALA A 231 108.50 -7.92 -33.45
N ARG A 232 107.60 -7.90 -34.45
CA ARG A 232 107.96 -7.90 -35.88
C ARG A 232 108.82 -6.70 -36.24
N PHE A 233 108.46 -5.48 -35.83
CA PHE A 233 109.28 -4.28 -36.04
C PHE A 233 110.67 -4.37 -35.36
N ALA A 234 110.77 -4.97 -34.18
CA ALA A 234 112.05 -5.18 -33.50
C ALA A 234 112.95 -6.19 -34.23
N GLN A 235 112.37 -7.27 -34.75
CA GLN A 235 113.07 -8.27 -35.57
C GLN A 235 113.54 -7.68 -36.90
N ASP A 236 112.72 -6.86 -37.54
CA ASP A 236 113.02 -6.25 -38.84
C ASP A 236 114.07 -5.12 -38.74
N ARG A 237 114.17 -4.46 -37.58
CA ARG A 237 115.30 -3.58 -37.24
C ARG A 237 116.60 -4.34 -37.03
N ARG A 238 116.57 -5.51 -36.37
CA ARG A 238 117.76 -6.37 -36.19
C ARG A 238 118.28 -6.88 -37.54
N ARG A 239 117.38 -7.33 -38.42
CA ARG A 239 117.73 -7.79 -39.77
C ARG A 239 118.48 -6.70 -40.56
N ARG A 240 117.92 -5.48 -40.60
CA ARG A 240 118.57 -4.32 -41.25
C ARG A 240 119.89 -3.91 -40.62
N ALA A 241 120.04 -4.04 -39.29
CA ALA A 241 121.32 -3.79 -38.64
C ALA A 241 122.40 -4.82 -39.07
N GLN A 242 122.03 -6.09 -39.25
CA GLN A 242 122.96 -7.11 -39.74
C GLN A 242 123.28 -6.94 -41.23
N GLU A 243 122.29 -6.60 -42.07
CA GLU A 243 122.50 -6.23 -43.48
C GLU A 243 123.53 -5.09 -43.64
N ILE A 244 123.50 -4.08 -42.76
CA ILE A 244 124.47 -2.96 -42.74
C ILE A 244 125.87 -3.40 -42.27
N MET A 245 125.96 -4.20 -41.20
CA MET A 245 127.25 -4.66 -40.67
C MET A 245 127.99 -5.59 -41.65
N ASP A 246 127.26 -6.35 -42.46
CA ASP A 246 127.85 -7.20 -43.50
C ASP A 246 128.39 -6.39 -44.69
N GLN A 247 127.75 -5.26 -45.04
CA GLN A 247 128.24 -4.33 -46.07
C GLN A 247 129.51 -3.55 -45.65
N LEU A 248 129.69 -3.29 -44.36
CA LEU A 248 130.85 -2.55 -43.83
C LEU A 248 132.11 -3.42 -43.70
N ARG A 249 131.96 -4.74 -43.70
CA ARG A 249 133.06 -5.70 -43.45
C ARG A 249 134.27 -5.57 -44.39
N PRO A 250 134.14 -5.49 -45.74
CA PRO A 250 135.29 -5.32 -46.63
C PRO A 250 136.01 -3.97 -46.44
N PHE A 251 135.27 -2.91 -46.10
CA PHE A 251 135.84 -1.59 -45.83
C PHE A 251 136.82 -1.60 -44.64
N GLU A 252 136.61 -2.49 -43.66
CA GLU A 252 137.50 -2.64 -42.50
C GLU A 252 138.82 -3.34 -42.86
N GLU A 253 138.87 -4.11 -43.96
CA GLU A 253 140.07 -4.80 -44.42
C GLU A 253 140.96 -3.89 -45.26
N ASP A 254 140.38 -3.10 -46.17
CA ASP A 254 141.09 -2.08 -46.95
C ASP A 254 141.78 -1.03 -46.05
N ILE A 255 141.10 -0.57 -45.00
CA ILE A 255 141.67 0.39 -44.02
C ILE A 255 142.92 -0.19 -43.32
N LYS A 256 142.92 -1.50 -43.01
CA LYS A 256 144.06 -2.17 -42.37
C LYS A 256 145.25 -2.30 -43.33
N LEU A 257 144.99 -2.48 -44.63
CA LEU A 257 146.04 -2.50 -45.65
C LEU A 257 146.68 -1.12 -45.81
N TYR A 258 145.86 -0.07 -45.96
CA TYR A 258 146.31 1.31 -46.13
C TYR A 258 147.17 1.81 -44.94
N VAL A 259 146.77 1.49 -43.69
CA VAL A 259 147.54 1.83 -42.48
C VAL A 259 148.90 1.10 -42.42
N LYS A 260 149.03 -0.07 -43.04
CA LYS A 260 150.28 -0.84 -43.12
C LYS A 260 151.27 -0.19 -44.08
N GLU A 261 150.80 0.28 -45.24
CA GLU A 261 151.60 1.00 -46.24
C GLU A 261 152.04 2.38 -45.73
N LEU A 262 151.13 3.13 -45.08
CA LEU A 262 151.42 4.42 -44.47
C LEU A 262 152.57 4.33 -43.43
N LYS A 263 152.62 3.24 -42.66
CA LYS A 263 153.72 2.96 -41.72
C LYS A 263 155.06 2.72 -42.40
N ALA A 264 155.08 2.13 -43.60
CA ALA A 264 156.32 1.94 -44.37
C ALA A 264 156.86 3.28 -44.88
N ALA A 265 155.99 4.12 -45.46
CA ALA A 265 156.36 5.45 -45.95
C ALA A 265 156.90 6.38 -44.85
N VAL A 266 156.23 6.42 -43.69
CA VAL A 266 156.68 7.20 -42.52
C VAL A 266 158.02 6.67 -41.97
N GLY A 267 158.32 5.38 -42.13
CA GLY A 267 159.60 4.79 -41.73
C GLY A 267 160.80 5.14 -42.64
N ILE A 268 160.56 5.65 -43.86
CA ILE A 268 161.60 6.14 -44.77
C ILE A 268 161.90 7.60 -44.45
N MET A 269 160.87 8.46 -44.49
CA MET A 269 160.97 9.90 -44.16
C MET A 269 161.69 10.16 -42.82
N ARG A 270 161.53 9.27 -41.82
CA ARG A 270 162.16 9.44 -40.50
C ARG A 270 163.68 9.22 -40.45
N ARG A 271 164.31 8.75 -41.54
CA ARG A 271 165.78 8.70 -41.66
C ARG A 271 166.30 9.97 -42.30
N GLU A 272 165.74 10.34 -43.45
CA GLU A 272 166.09 11.56 -44.20
C GLU A 272 165.99 12.81 -43.32
N PHE A 273 164.92 12.93 -42.52
CA PHE A 273 164.74 14.03 -41.56
C PHE A 273 165.75 14.07 -40.40
N SER A 274 166.56 13.04 -40.20
CA SER A 274 167.62 13.02 -39.19
C SER A 274 168.96 13.53 -39.73
N ASP A 275 169.20 13.36 -41.02
CA ASP A 275 170.45 13.75 -41.68
C ASP A 275 170.40 15.23 -42.11
N ASP A 276 169.24 15.71 -42.59
CA ASP A 276 169.05 17.13 -42.99
C ASP A 276 169.09 18.12 -41.81
N LEU A 277 168.83 17.65 -40.58
CA LEU A 277 168.66 18.54 -39.41
C LEU A 277 169.96 19.07 -38.80
N GLU A 278 171.12 18.53 -39.16
CA GLU A 278 172.43 19.13 -38.84
C GLU A 278 172.80 20.30 -39.79
N GLY A 279 172.17 20.39 -40.97
CA GLY A 279 172.60 21.30 -42.04
C GLY A 279 172.16 22.77 -41.92
N ALA A 280 170.98 23.05 -41.34
CA ALA A 280 170.25 24.30 -41.60
C ALA A 280 169.89 25.15 -40.35
N LYS A 281 170.88 25.54 -39.55
CA LYS A 281 170.68 26.45 -38.38
C LYS A 281 170.59 27.94 -38.76
N ALA A 282 169.97 28.28 -39.90
CA ALA A 282 169.98 29.63 -40.48
C ALA A 282 168.67 30.01 -41.21
N SER A 283 168.42 31.32 -41.30
CA SER A 283 167.33 32.02 -42.04
C SER A 283 165.85 31.71 -41.66
N TRP A 284 165.27 32.67 -40.93
CA TRP A 284 163.93 33.29 -41.12
C TRP A 284 162.65 32.44 -41.34
N GLN A 285 161.65 32.53 -40.46
CA GLN A 285 160.65 33.61 -40.25
C GLN A 285 159.48 33.70 -41.28
N GLY A 286 158.28 33.30 -40.85
CA GLY A 286 157.07 34.15 -40.96
C GLY A 286 155.89 33.73 -41.89
N ARG A 287 154.67 34.12 -41.44
CA ARG A 287 153.35 34.20 -42.16
C ARG A 287 152.60 32.88 -42.52
N LYS A 288 151.26 32.86 -42.80
CA LYS A 288 150.06 33.54 -42.21
C LYS A 288 148.72 33.04 -42.84
N ALA A 289 147.68 32.73 -42.03
CA ALA A 289 146.22 32.62 -42.37
C ALA A 289 145.79 31.49 -43.38
N THR A 290 144.51 31.12 -43.67
CA THR A 290 143.11 31.67 -43.48
C THR A 290 142.03 30.58 -43.10
N ALA A 291 140.72 30.94 -42.98
CA ALA A 291 139.52 30.10 -42.62
C ALA A 291 138.27 30.49 -43.51
N PRO A 292 136.91 30.34 -43.23
CA PRO A 292 136.09 29.82 -42.09
C PRO A 292 134.71 29.09 -42.43
N LEU A 293 133.72 29.02 -41.49
CA LEU A 293 132.20 28.89 -41.62
C LEU A 293 131.46 27.49 -41.59
N ALA A 294 130.10 27.41 -41.42
CA ALA A 294 129.31 27.37 -40.14
C ALA A 294 127.74 27.08 -40.19
N LYS A 295 127.17 26.30 -39.22
CA LYS A 295 125.82 26.41 -38.50
C LYS A 295 124.44 25.84 -39.14
N PRO A 296 123.19 25.90 -38.52
CA PRO A 296 122.46 24.72 -37.89
C PRO A 296 120.92 24.35 -38.21
N PRO A 297 119.81 24.50 -37.37
CA PRO A 297 118.91 23.39 -36.85
C PRO A 297 117.33 23.40 -37.11
N ARG A 298 116.42 23.13 -36.12
CA ARG A 298 115.09 22.36 -36.25
C ARG A 298 113.92 22.61 -35.19
N PRO A 299 112.57 22.57 -35.52
CA PRO A 299 111.37 22.70 -34.58
C PRO A 299 110.11 21.71 -34.73
N GLU A 300 109.00 21.87 -33.92
CA GLU A 300 107.68 21.08 -33.85
C GLU A 300 106.40 21.93 -33.40
N LEU A 301 105.12 21.55 -33.01
CA LEU A 301 104.24 20.35 -32.71
C LEU A 301 102.67 20.71 -32.51
N GLU A 302 101.75 19.75 -32.16
CA GLU A 302 100.34 19.85 -31.51
C GLU A 302 99.04 20.19 -32.37
N LYS A 303 97.69 20.04 -32.06
CA LYS A 303 96.76 19.43 -31.01
C LYS A 303 95.18 19.34 -31.34
N GLU A 304 94.40 18.38 -30.74
CA GLU A 304 92.99 18.39 -30.12
C GLU A 304 91.53 18.18 -30.79
N LYS A 305 90.37 18.66 -30.19
CA LYS A 305 88.93 18.07 -30.07
C LYS A 305 87.74 18.92 -30.72
N PRO A 306 86.35 18.84 -30.54
CA PRO A 306 85.31 18.17 -29.62
C PRO A 306 83.91 17.66 -30.25
N ALA A 307 82.69 17.67 -29.57
CA ALA A 307 81.36 17.07 -30.03
C ALA A 307 79.95 17.53 -29.37
N GLN A 308 78.75 17.10 -29.91
CA GLN A 308 77.38 16.73 -29.28
C GLN A 308 76.05 17.65 -29.25
N ALA A 309 74.79 17.07 -29.30
CA ALA A 309 73.47 17.39 -28.57
C ALA A 309 72.04 17.55 -29.30
N GLU A 310 70.86 17.51 -28.58
CA GLU A 310 69.39 17.39 -29.02
C GLU A 310 68.27 18.24 -28.25
N LYS A 311 66.92 18.19 -28.57
CA LYS A 311 65.73 18.70 -27.73
C LYS A 311 64.22 18.31 -28.10
N LYS A 312 63.14 18.86 -27.43
CA LYS A 312 61.68 18.40 -27.30
C LYS A 312 60.55 19.50 -27.42
N PHE A 313 59.19 19.20 -27.46
CA PHE A 313 58.03 19.79 -26.64
C PHE A 313 56.50 19.37 -26.92
N GLN A 314 55.42 20.15 -26.58
CA GLN A 314 53.98 19.78 -26.22
C GLN A 314 52.78 20.71 -26.75
N THR A 315 51.52 20.60 -26.20
CA THR A 315 50.23 21.44 -26.25
C THR A 315 49.18 21.19 -27.38
N GLY A 316 47.84 21.53 -27.36
CA GLY A 316 46.87 22.26 -26.45
C GLY A 316 45.34 22.23 -26.89
N GLU A 317 44.39 22.99 -26.28
CA GLU A 317 42.87 23.03 -26.50
C GLU A 317 42.26 24.47 -26.33
N PRO A 318 41.15 24.91 -27.00
CA PRO A 318 39.93 25.48 -26.30
C PRO A 318 38.56 25.61 -27.09
N GLY A 319 37.45 26.02 -26.43
CA GLY A 319 36.19 26.55 -27.06
C GLY A 319 35.04 26.89 -26.07
N ALA A 320 34.12 27.85 -26.36
CA ALA A 320 33.17 28.40 -25.35
C ALA A 320 31.76 28.86 -25.83
N LEU A 321 30.78 28.87 -24.90
CA LEU A 321 29.42 29.45 -24.99
C LEU A 321 29.00 30.03 -23.62
N HIS A 322 28.02 30.94 -23.58
CA HIS A 322 27.52 31.58 -22.34
C HIS A 322 26.55 30.65 -21.58
N LEU A 323 26.82 30.38 -20.30
CA LEU A 323 26.18 29.30 -19.52
C LEU A 323 25.93 29.75 -18.06
N ASP A 324 24.67 29.72 -17.59
CA ASP A 324 24.33 30.12 -16.21
C ASP A 324 24.73 29.02 -15.22
N GLN A 325 25.43 29.37 -14.13
CA GLN A 325 25.88 28.41 -13.12
C GLN A 325 24.72 27.85 -12.26
N LEU A 326 23.95 26.90 -12.82
CA LEU A 326 22.79 26.27 -12.17
C LEU A 326 23.12 25.61 -10.81
N THR A 327 24.40 25.38 -10.49
CA THR A 327 24.90 24.96 -9.16
C THR A 327 24.58 25.93 -8.02
N VAL A 328 24.19 27.18 -8.31
CA VAL A 328 23.66 28.12 -7.30
C VAL A 328 22.33 27.61 -6.70
N ILE A 329 21.57 26.78 -7.43
CA ILE A 329 20.31 26.20 -6.96
C ILE A 329 20.59 24.97 -6.08
N LYS A 330 20.06 25.00 -4.85
CA LYS A 330 20.38 24.01 -3.81
C LYS A 330 19.91 22.60 -4.19
N GLY A 331 20.87 21.78 -4.61
CA GLY A 331 20.69 20.38 -5.00
C GLY A 331 21.17 20.07 -6.43
N ILE A 332 21.37 21.08 -7.28
CA ILE A 332 21.97 20.88 -8.60
C ILE A 332 23.49 20.78 -8.42
N GLY A 333 24.04 19.57 -8.43
CA GLY A 333 25.49 19.36 -8.48
C GLY A 333 26.05 19.49 -9.91
N PRO A 334 27.38 19.62 -10.11
CA PRO A 334 27.98 19.78 -11.44
C PRO A 334 27.56 18.68 -12.44
N ARG A 335 27.43 17.42 -12.01
CA ARG A 335 26.96 16.31 -12.86
C ARG A 335 25.50 16.47 -13.33
N LEU A 336 24.66 17.16 -12.57
CA LEU A 336 23.27 17.48 -12.95
C LEU A 336 23.23 18.69 -13.87
N GLN A 337 24.04 19.72 -13.60
CA GLN A 337 24.23 20.87 -14.48
C GLN A 337 24.68 20.43 -15.89
N SER A 338 25.67 19.54 -16.01
CA SER A 338 26.09 18.99 -17.31
C SER A 338 24.96 18.26 -18.04
N LYS A 339 24.10 17.50 -17.34
CA LYS A 339 22.93 16.85 -17.93
C LYS A 339 21.88 17.88 -18.41
N LEU A 340 21.61 18.92 -17.63
CA LEU A 340 20.67 19.98 -18.00
C LEU A 340 21.14 20.77 -19.22
N TYR A 341 22.44 21.07 -19.30
CA TYR A 341 23.05 21.71 -20.47
C TYR A 341 22.94 20.83 -21.73
N LEU A 342 23.23 19.53 -21.63
CA LEU A 342 23.06 18.58 -22.74
C LEU A 342 21.59 18.44 -23.19
N ALA A 343 20.63 18.74 -22.31
CA ALA A 343 19.21 18.83 -22.61
C ALA A 343 18.74 20.24 -23.06
N GLY A 344 19.66 21.16 -23.36
CA GLY A 344 19.35 22.52 -23.83
C GLY A 344 18.88 23.51 -22.76
N ILE A 345 18.94 23.13 -21.48
CA ILE A 345 18.56 23.94 -20.31
C ILE A 345 19.85 24.54 -19.72
N ASP A 346 20.37 25.54 -20.45
CA ASP A 346 21.64 26.26 -20.21
C ASP A 346 21.51 27.50 -19.29
N THR A 347 20.28 27.93 -19.01
CA THR A 347 19.97 29.23 -18.41
C THR A 347 18.87 29.12 -17.35
N TYR A 348 18.92 29.99 -16.33
CA TYR A 348 17.89 30.03 -15.27
C TYR A 348 16.49 30.23 -15.86
N ALA A 349 16.37 31.09 -16.88
CA ALA A 349 15.12 31.38 -17.58
C ALA A 349 14.48 30.16 -18.25
N LYS A 350 15.30 29.22 -18.77
CA LYS A 350 14.80 27.94 -19.32
C LYS A 350 14.41 26.98 -18.19
N LEU A 351 15.21 26.88 -17.14
CA LEU A 351 14.92 26.01 -15.99
C LEU A 351 13.63 26.41 -15.26
N ALA A 352 13.39 27.72 -15.10
CA ALA A 352 12.18 28.28 -14.49
C ALA A 352 10.90 28.10 -15.31
N LYS A 353 11.03 27.96 -16.64
CA LYS A 353 9.91 27.71 -17.58
C LYS A 353 9.71 26.23 -17.89
N SER A 354 10.61 25.36 -17.43
CA SER A 354 10.55 23.92 -17.70
C SER A 354 9.53 23.21 -16.82
N ASP A 355 8.86 22.21 -17.42
CA ASP A 355 7.83 21.40 -16.79
C ASP A 355 8.46 20.41 -15.76
N PRO A 356 7.94 20.31 -14.52
CA PRO A 356 8.37 19.32 -13.54
C PRO A 356 8.36 17.87 -14.04
N ALA A 357 7.45 17.51 -14.97
CA ALA A 357 7.41 16.18 -15.58
C ALA A 357 8.60 15.98 -16.53
N LYS A 358 8.80 16.90 -17.48
CA LYS A 358 9.90 16.84 -18.46
C LYS A 358 11.28 16.89 -17.81
N LEU A 359 11.44 17.66 -16.73
CA LEU A 359 12.69 17.68 -15.94
C LEU A 359 12.96 16.35 -15.22
N ARG A 360 11.92 15.63 -14.78
CA ARG A 360 12.05 14.28 -14.21
C ARG A 360 12.41 13.24 -15.28
N GLU A 361 11.80 13.35 -16.46
CA GLU A 361 12.09 12.52 -17.64
C GLU A 361 13.55 12.68 -18.11
N ILE A 362 14.01 13.91 -18.33
CA ILE A 362 15.39 14.25 -18.76
C ILE A 362 16.47 13.76 -17.77
N LEU A 363 16.17 13.77 -16.47
CA LEU A 363 17.13 13.42 -15.42
C LEU A 363 17.08 11.94 -14.99
N ASP A 364 16.01 11.22 -15.33
CA ASP A 364 15.79 9.79 -15.07
C ASP A 364 16.10 9.40 -13.59
N GLN A 365 16.91 8.38 -13.32
CA GLN A 365 17.13 7.88 -11.96
C GLN A 365 17.81 8.90 -11.04
N ALA A 366 18.49 9.91 -11.61
CA ALA A 366 19.05 11.02 -10.84
C ALA A 366 17.96 11.99 -10.32
N ALA A 367 16.75 11.97 -10.89
CA ALA A 367 15.62 12.77 -10.42
C ALA A 367 14.96 12.23 -9.13
N ARG A 368 15.14 10.94 -8.80
CA ARG A 368 14.40 10.27 -7.71
C ARG A 368 14.60 10.89 -6.33
N ASN A 369 15.76 11.51 -6.09
CA ASN A 369 16.09 12.21 -4.85
C ASN A 369 16.14 13.75 -5.03
N ALA A 370 15.76 14.26 -6.21
CA ALA A 370 15.82 15.67 -6.57
C ALA A 370 14.47 16.36 -6.35
N ASN A 371 14.44 17.42 -5.55
CA ASN A 371 13.25 18.27 -5.42
C ASN A 371 13.18 19.27 -6.59
N VAL A 372 12.84 18.76 -7.77
CA VAL A 372 12.73 19.50 -9.05
C VAL A 372 11.81 20.72 -8.93
N GLU A 373 10.72 20.62 -8.17
CA GLU A 373 9.79 21.73 -7.94
C GLU A 373 10.41 22.85 -7.09
N ASN A 374 11.27 22.51 -6.13
CA ASN A 374 12.06 23.49 -5.38
C ASN A 374 13.14 24.14 -6.28
N TRP A 375 13.71 23.41 -7.24
CA TRP A 375 14.65 23.98 -8.22
C TRP A 375 13.97 24.99 -9.14
N ILE A 376 12.77 24.69 -9.66
CA ILE A 376 11.97 25.66 -10.45
C ILE A 376 11.64 26.90 -9.60
N LYS A 377 11.24 26.71 -8.33
CA LYS A 377 10.95 27.80 -7.39
C LYS A 377 12.18 28.65 -7.03
N GLN A 378 13.38 28.09 -7.06
CA GLN A 378 14.65 28.82 -6.86
C GLN A 378 15.11 29.51 -8.15
N ALA A 379 15.00 28.87 -9.32
CA ALA A 379 15.27 29.50 -10.61
C ALA A 379 14.39 30.74 -10.82
N LYS A 380 13.09 30.68 -10.45
CA LYS A 380 12.17 31.83 -10.43
C LYS A 380 12.49 32.95 -9.42
N LYS A 381 13.60 32.84 -8.67
CA LYS A 381 14.14 33.90 -7.79
C LYS A 381 15.55 34.36 -8.22
N LEU A 382 16.07 33.82 -9.31
CA LEU A 382 17.39 34.13 -9.89
C LEU A 382 17.23 34.72 -11.31
N ILE A 383 16.03 35.21 -11.61
CA ILE A 383 15.57 35.91 -12.82
C ILE A 383 14.75 37.10 -12.33
#